data_AF-A0A8X6P1D2-F1
#
_entry.id   AF-A0A8X6P1D2-F1
#
_cell.length_a   1.000
_cell.length_b   1.000
_cell.length_c   1.000
_cell.angle_alpha   90.00
_cell.angle_beta   90.00
_cell.angle_gamma   90.00
#
_symmetry.space_group_name_H-M   'P 1'
#
loop_
_entity.id
_entity.type
_entity.pdbx_description
1 polymer ?
#
loop_
_entity_poly.entity_id
_entity_poly.type
_entity_poly.pdbx_seq_one_letter_code
_entity_poly.pdbx_strand_id
1 'polypeptide(L)'
;MANFMEFFHKRKTFRPKKKFEPGTLRYSLHKQAQASLNSGINLREAVKVPPGESLNDWIAVHVVDFFNRINLIYGTVTDYCTEETCPTMSGGPKYEYRWADNGEYKKPTALPAPKYVSLLMDWTESQINNEDIFPVKVDVPFPKIFLPTCKKILTRLFRVFVHVYIHHFERLVLIGAEAHVNMCYKHFYYFITEFDLVSQKELEPLAEMTSKICKGSTPSKR
;
A
#
# COMPACT_ATOMS: atom_id res chain seq x y z
N MET A 1 -3.14 11.88 25.10
CA MET A 1 -3.10 11.57 23.66
C MET A 1 -2.95 10.06 23.55
N ALA A 2 -4.04 9.32 23.32
CA ALA A 2 -3.97 7.88 23.21
C ALA A 2 -3.12 7.50 21.98
N ASN A 3 -2.17 6.58 22.17
CA ASN A 3 -1.28 6.14 21.11
C ASN A 3 -2.13 5.43 20.04
N PHE A 4 -2.07 5.88 18.78
CA PHE A 4 -2.85 5.32 17.67
C PHE A 4 -2.70 3.80 17.57
N MET A 5 -1.50 3.27 17.87
CA MET A 5 -1.20 1.84 17.98
C MET A 5 -2.04 1.08 19.03
N GLU A 6 -2.44 1.76 20.10
CA GLU A 6 -3.13 1.18 21.26
C GLU A 6 -4.61 0.90 20.96
N PHE A 7 -5.22 1.66 20.03
CA PHE A 7 -6.59 1.41 19.56
C PHE A 7 -6.69 0.07 18.79
N PHE A 8 -5.62 -0.33 18.10
CA PHE A 8 -5.55 -1.57 17.33
C PHE A 8 -5.28 -2.84 18.16
N HIS A 9 -4.98 -2.70 19.45
CA HIS A 9 -4.66 -3.85 20.31
C HIS A 9 -5.88 -4.57 20.90
N LYS A 10 -7.09 -4.00 20.85
CA LYS A 10 -8.23 -4.50 21.63
C LYS A 10 -9.15 -5.54 20.97
N ARG A 11 -8.91 -5.98 19.73
CA ARG A 11 -9.65 -7.12 19.14
C ARG A 11 -8.69 -8.05 18.38
N LYS A 12 -8.69 -9.32 18.76
CA LYS A 12 -7.76 -10.38 18.29
C LYS A 12 -7.63 -10.37 16.76
N THR A 13 -6.43 -10.09 16.20
CA THR A 13 -5.82 -10.75 15.00
C THR A 13 -4.62 -10.03 14.35
N PHE A 14 -4.11 -8.88 14.83
CA PHE A 14 -2.93 -8.27 14.18
C PHE A 14 -1.62 -8.56 14.94
N ARG A 15 -0.75 -9.38 14.34
CA ARG A 15 0.69 -9.43 14.65
C ARG A 15 1.45 -9.23 13.34
N PRO A 16 2.10 -8.07 13.11
CA PRO A 16 3.00 -7.94 11.98
C PRO A 16 4.12 -8.97 12.18
N LYS A 17 4.21 -9.97 11.29
CA LYS A 17 5.39 -10.84 11.22
C LYS A 17 6.54 -9.93 10.80
N LYS A 18 7.41 -9.60 11.75
CA LYS A 18 8.55 -8.71 11.53
C LYS A 18 9.47 -9.36 10.49
N LYS A 19 9.42 -8.89 9.25
CA LYS A 19 10.45 -9.20 8.23
C LYS A 19 11.69 -8.35 8.35
N PHE A 20 11.57 -7.20 9.00
CA PHE A 20 12.70 -6.35 9.28
C PHE A 20 13.33 -6.84 10.57
N GLU A 21 14.11 -7.92 10.46
CA GLU A 21 14.89 -8.42 11.59
C GLU A 21 15.96 -7.37 11.97
N PRO A 22 16.04 -6.97 13.25
CA PRO A 22 17.06 -6.01 13.69
C PRO A 22 18.46 -6.47 13.29
N GLY A 23 19.27 -5.54 12.77
CA GLY A 23 20.63 -5.81 12.29
C GLY A 23 20.74 -6.21 10.81
N THR A 24 19.62 -6.35 10.09
CA THR A 24 19.65 -6.57 8.63
C THR A 24 19.71 -5.26 7.84
N LEU A 25 20.21 -5.31 6.60
CA LEU A 25 20.23 -4.17 5.67
C LEU A 25 18.83 -3.56 5.50
N ARG A 26 17.82 -4.41 5.28
CA ARG A 26 16.43 -3.96 5.10
C ARG A 26 15.84 -3.32 6.35
N TYR A 27 16.24 -3.77 7.54
CA TYR A 27 15.86 -3.10 8.79
C TYR A 27 16.46 -1.69 8.88
N SER A 28 17.74 -1.53 8.53
CA SER A 28 18.39 -0.23 8.48
C SER A 28 17.74 0.71 7.46
N LEU A 29 17.44 0.21 6.26
CA LEU A 29 16.71 0.95 5.23
C LEU A 29 15.31 1.36 5.67
N HIS A 30 14.57 0.46 6.32
CA HIS A 30 13.25 0.74 6.87
C HIS A 30 13.30 1.84 7.94
N LYS A 31 14.28 1.77 8.86
CA LYS A 31 14.53 2.80 9.87
C LYS A 31 14.86 4.16 9.25
N GLN A 32 15.70 4.17 8.22
CA GLN A 32 16.07 5.40 7.51
C GLN A 32 14.85 6.03 6.83
N ALA A 33 14.05 5.23 6.12
CA ALA A 33 12.81 5.68 5.50
C ALA A 33 11.86 6.31 6.54
N GLN A 34 11.66 5.64 7.68
CA GLN A 34 10.83 6.16 8.76
C GLN A 34 11.37 7.46 9.37
N ALA A 35 12.69 7.57 9.56
CA ALA A 35 13.31 8.78 10.08
C ALA A 35 13.08 9.96 9.14
N SER A 36 13.28 9.78 7.83
CA SER A 36 13.05 10.82 6.81
C SER A 36 11.60 11.27 6.73
N LEU A 37 10.64 10.35 6.90
CA LEU A 37 9.21 10.67 6.96
C LEU A 37 8.86 11.52 8.19
N ASN A 38 9.51 11.25 9.33
CA ASN A 38 9.23 11.93 10.60
C ASN A 38 9.95 13.27 10.76
N SER A 39 11.05 13.50 10.02
CA SER A 39 11.86 14.70 10.12
C SER A 39 11.33 15.90 9.32
N GLY A 40 10.14 15.80 8.73
CA GLY A 40 9.52 16.88 7.94
C GLY A 40 10.21 17.13 6.59
N ILE A 41 11.05 16.21 6.12
CA ILE A 41 11.63 16.26 4.78
C ILE A 41 10.50 16.20 3.74
N ASN A 42 10.68 16.89 2.62
CA ASN A 42 9.76 16.79 1.48
C ASN A 42 9.60 15.31 1.09
N LEU A 43 8.36 14.79 1.14
CA LEU A 43 8.07 13.40 0.83
C LEU A 43 8.59 12.94 -0.54
N ARG A 44 8.72 13.85 -1.52
CA ARG A 44 9.30 13.53 -2.84
C ARG A 44 10.78 13.18 -2.75
N GLU A 45 11.51 13.83 -1.84
CA GLU A 45 12.92 13.50 -1.60
C GLU A 45 13.04 12.24 -0.73
N ALA A 46 12.13 12.06 0.24
CA ALA A 46 12.15 10.91 1.14
C ALA A 46 11.93 9.56 0.45
N VAL A 47 11.31 9.53 -0.74
CA VAL A 47 11.08 8.29 -1.50
C VAL A 47 12.24 7.88 -2.41
N LYS A 48 13.22 8.76 -2.64
CA LYS A 48 14.36 8.44 -3.51
C LYS A 48 15.26 7.39 -2.87
N VAL A 49 15.89 6.56 -3.71
CA VAL A 49 16.88 5.59 -3.24
C VAL A 49 18.04 6.35 -2.59
N PRO A 50 18.44 6.01 -1.36
CA PRO A 50 19.62 6.63 -0.75
C PRO A 50 20.90 6.35 -1.56
N PRO A 51 21.89 7.26 -1.54
CA PRO A 51 23.15 7.05 -2.25
C PRO A 51 23.84 5.76 -1.83
N GLY A 52 24.22 4.93 -2.80
CA GLY A 52 24.91 3.65 -2.57
C GLY A 52 23.99 2.46 -2.28
N GLU A 53 22.68 2.66 -2.19
CA GLU A 53 21.72 1.59 -1.89
C GLU A 53 21.15 0.92 -3.15
N SER A 54 20.74 -0.33 -2.98
CA SER A 54 20.10 -1.14 -4.02
C SER A 54 18.64 -0.70 -4.24
N LEU A 55 18.28 -0.38 -5.49
CA LEU A 55 16.90 -0.04 -5.87
C LEU A 55 15.93 -1.17 -5.51
N ASN A 56 16.30 -2.43 -5.71
CA ASN A 56 15.41 -3.55 -5.43
C ASN A 56 15.19 -3.74 -3.92
N ASP A 57 16.21 -3.54 -3.09
CA ASP A 57 16.06 -3.57 -1.64
C ASP A 57 15.20 -2.41 -1.14
N TRP A 58 15.37 -1.22 -1.74
CA TRP A 58 14.53 -0.07 -1.46
C TRP A 58 13.06 -0.34 -1.79
N ILE A 59 12.77 -0.90 -2.96
CA ILE A 59 11.42 -1.32 -3.36
C ILE A 59 10.87 -2.40 -2.43
N ALA A 60 11.68 -3.41 -2.07
CA ALA A 60 11.23 -4.50 -1.20
C ALA A 60 10.78 -3.98 0.17
N VAL A 61 11.57 -3.08 0.77
CA VAL A 61 11.23 -2.43 2.05
C VAL A 61 9.92 -1.66 1.96
N HIS A 62 9.73 -0.87 0.90
CA HIS A 62 8.53 -0.04 0.73
C HIS A 62 7.28 -0.86 0.42
N VAL A 63 7.39 -1.90 -0.41
CA VAL A 63 6.25 -2.79 -0.71
C VAL A 63 5.73 -3.45 0.57
N VAL A 64 6.62 -3.89 1.46
CA VAL A 64 6.24 -4.47 2.75
C VAL A 64 5.66 -3.41 3.70
N ASP A 65 6.23 -2.20 3.77
CA ASP A 65 5.69 -1.09 4.57
C ASP A 65 4.27 -0.71 4.11
N PHE A 66 4.07 -0.52 2.81
CA PHE A 66 2.77 -0.18 2.25
C PHE A 66 1.74 -1.28 2.46
N PHE A 67 2.09 -2.55 2.27
CA PHE A 67 1.20 -3.67 2.58
C PHE A 67 0.70 -3.59 4.03
N ASN A 68 1.61 -3.45 5.00
CA ASN A 68 1.24 -3.40 6.41
C ASN A 68 0.36 -2.18 6.74
N ARG A 69 0.69 -1.00 6.19
CA ARG A 69 -0.05 0.24 6.45
C ARG A 69 -1.43 0.22 5.79
N ILE A 70 -1.56 -0.28 4.57
CA ILE A 70 -2.84 -0.38 3.86
C ILE A 70 -3.73 -1.43 4.52
N ASN A 71 -3.16 -2.56 4.97
CA ASN A 71 -3.90 -3.55 5.75
C ASN A 71 -4.46 -2.94 7.05
N LEU A 72 -3.66 -2.12 7.75
CA LEU A 72 -4.12 -1.38 8.93
C LEU A 72 -5.26 -0.40 8.61
N ILE A 73 -5.12 0.37 7.51
CA ILE A 73 -6.15 1.31 7.06
C ILE A 73 -7.45 0.57 6.78
N TYR A 74 -7.40 -0.53 6.03
CA TYR A 74 -8.60 -1.32 5.74
C TYR A 74 -9.23 -1.91 7.00
N GLY A 75 -8.42 -2.32 7.98
CA GLY A 75 -8.91 -2.78 9.29
C GLY A 75 -9.76 -1.76 10.06
N THR A 76 -9.64 -0.46 9.76
CA THR A 76 -10.48 0.58 10.38
C THR A 76 -11.90 0.65 9.81
N VAL A 77 -12.13 0.09 8.62
CA VAL A 77 -13.41 0.13 7.90
C VAL A 77 -14.04 -1.25 7.70
N THR A 78 -13.33 -2.33 8.05
CA THR A 78 -13.76 -3.71 7.77
C THR A 78 -15.13 -4.07 8.36
N ASP A 79 -15.50 -3.51 9.51
CA ASP A 79 -16.80 -3.75 10.15
C ASP A 79 -17.98 -3.15 9.35
N TYR A 80 -17.69 -2.26 8.38
CA TYR A 80 -18.67 -1.53 7.56
C TYR A 80 -18.58 -1.87 6.07
N CYS A 81 -17.50 -2.51 5.65
CA CYS A 81 -17.34 -3.05 4.30
C CYS A 81 -17.89 -4.48 4.28
N THR A 82 -19.19 -4.63 4.00
CA THR A 82 -19.88 -5.92 3.95
C THR A 82 -20.30 -6.25 2.52
N GLU A 83 -20.74 -7.49 2.28
CA GLU A 83 -21.28 -7.86 0.97
C GLU A 83 -22.57 -7.10 0.63
N GLU A 84 -23.30 -6.61 1.64
CA GLU A 84 -24.50 -5.80 1.46
C GLU A 84 -24.17 -4.35 1.11
N THR A 85 -23.20 -3.73 1.83
CA THR A 85 -22.83 -2.34 1.58
C THR A 85 -21.93 -2.19 0.35
N CYS A 86 -21.12 -3.21 0.07
CA CYS A 86 -20.13 -3.24 -0.99
C CYS A 86 -20.20 -4.57 -1.78
N PRO A 87 -21.31 -4.83 -2.51
CA PRO A 87 -21.52 -6.09 -3.25
C PRO A 87 -20.55 -6.28 -4.41
N THR A 88 -19.78 -5.25 -4.76
CA THR A 88 -18.78 -5.31 -5.81
C THR A 88 -17.56 -4.49 -5.41
N MET A 89 -16.36 -5.01 -5.66
CA MET A 89 -15.13 -4.23 -5.51
C MET A 89 -15.05 -3.15 -6.59
N SER A 90 -15.31 -1.90 -6.22
CA SER A 90 -15.36 -0.77 -7.15
C SER A 90 -14.60 0.46 -6.68
N GLY A 91 -14.29 1.34 -7.62
CA GLY A 91 -13.93 2.73 -7.38
C GLY A 91 -15.06 3.67 -7.81
N GLY A 92 -16.21 3.58 -7.15
CA GLY A 92 -17.43 4.27 -7.60
C GLY A 92 -18.02 3.63 -8.86
N PRO A 93 -18.98 4.31 -9.52
CA PRO A 93 -19.76 3.71 -10.60
C PRO A 93 -18.96 3.47 -11.90
N LYS A 94 -17.80 4.11 -12.07
CA LYS A 94 -17.01 4.06 -13.30
C LYS A 94 -16.01 2.90 -13.35
N TYR A 95 -15.54 2.41 -12.19
CA TYR A 95 -14.45 1.43 -12.14
C TYR A 95 -14.87 0.21 -11.33
N GLU A 96 -14.88 -0.95 -11.99
CA GLU A 96 -15.11 -2.25 -11.37
C GLU A 96 -13.80 -3.07 -11.39
N TYR A 97 -13.44 -3.66 -10.25
CA TYR A 97 -12.24 -4.49 -10.11
C TYR A 97 -12.62 -5.96 -9.98
N ARG A 98 -12.23 -6.75 -10.99
CA ARG A 98 -12.45 -8.19 -11.01
C ARG A 98 -11.22 -8.95 -10.53
N TRP A 99 -11.46 -10.04 -9.81
CA TRP A 99 -10.40 -10.90 -9.31
C TRP A 99 -10.12 -12.04 -10.28
N ALA A 100 -8.85 -12.38 -10.44
CA ALA A 100 -8.40 -13.58 -11.11
C ALA A 100 -7.08 -14.07 -10.50
N ASP A 101 -6.97 -15.38 -10.38
CA ASP A 101 -5.79 -16.11 -9.91
C ASP A 101 -5.65 -17.46 -10.64
N ASN A 102 -4.59 -18.19 -10.29
CA ASN A 102 -4.31 -19.50 -10.88
C ASN A 102 -5.01 -20.66 -10.13
N GLY A 103 -5.85 -20.35 -9.14
CA GLY A 103 -6.53 -21.31 -8.28
C GLY A 103 -8.03 -21.36 -8.57
N GLU A 104 -8.82 -20.87 -7.60
CA GLU A 104 -10.28 -20.89 -7.63
C GLU A 104 -10.85 -19.97 -8.72
N TYR A 105 -10.25 -18.78 -8.93
CA TYR A 105 -10.78 -17.74 -9.81
C TYR A 105 -10.00 -17.66 -11.13
N LYS A 106 -10.11 -18.69 -11.97
CA LYS A 106 -9.37 -18.78 -13.26
C LYS A 106 -9.75 -17.72 -14.30
N LYS A 107 -10.92 -17.09 -14.15
CA LYS A 107 -11.41 -16.02 -15.05
C LYS A 107 -11.70 -14.76 -14.23
N PRO A 108 -11.59 -13.56 -14.83
CA PRO A 108 -11.97 -12.30 -14.17
C PRO A 108 -13.40 -12.36 -13.62
N THR A 109 -13.51 -12.47 -12.29
CA THR A 109 -14.75 -12.69 -11.57
C THR A 109 -15.08 -11.47 -10.74
N ALA A 110 -16.34 -11.01 -10.81
CA ALA A 110 -16.84 -9.96 -9.93
C ALA A 110 -16.99 -10.53 -8.52
N LEU A 111 -16.47 -9.82 -7.52
CA LEU A 111 -16.52 -10.23 -6.12
C LEU A 111 -16.97 -9.05 -5.26
N PRO A 112 -17.66 -9.32 -4.13
CA PRO A 112 -17.84 -8.32 -3.08
C PRO A 112 -16.51 -7.73 -2.63
N ALA A 113 -16.51 -6.43 -2.30
CA ALA A 113 -15.30 -5.73 -1.88
C ALA A 113 -14.57 -6.41 -0.70
N PRO A 114 -15.24 -6.85 0.40
CA PRO A 114 -14.52 -7.49 1.49
C PRO A 114 -13.85 -8.80 1.09
N LYS A 115 -14.50 -9.60 0.22
CA LYS A 115 -13.92 -10.84 -0.32
C LYS A 115 -12.73 -10.55 -1.22
N TYR A 116 -12.84 -9.57 -2.10
CA TYR A 116 -11.74 -9.14 -2.97
C TYR A 116 -10.52 -8.69 -2.14
N VAL A 117 -10.74 -7.83 -1.14
CA VAL A 117 -9.65 -7.31 -0.30
C VAL A 117 -8.99 -8.41 0.51
N SER A 118 -9.77 -9.35 1.07
CA SER A 118 -9.22 -10.54 1.75
C SER A 118 -8.29 -11.35 0.83
N LEU A 119 -8.76 -11.72 -0.37
CA LEU A 119 -7.95 -12.46 -1.34
C LEU A 119 -6.69 -11.68 -1.76
N LEU A 120 -6.80 -10.36 -1.88
CA LEU A 120 -5.68 -9.48 -2.20
C LEU A 120 -4.63 -9.47 -1.11
N MET A 121 -5.04 -9.33 0.16
CA MET A 121 -4.12 -9.29 1.29
C MET A 121 -3.41 -10.63 1.46
N ASP A 122 -4.14 -11.75 1.38
CA ASP A 122 -3.59 -13.10 1.47
C ASP A 122 -2.60 -13.38 0.33
N TRP A 123 -2.98 -13.03 -0.91
CA TRP A 123 -2.09 -13.16 -2.05
C TRP A 123 -0.84 -12.30 -1.87
N THR A 124 -0.99 -11.03 -1.49
CA THR A 124 0.15 -10.11 -1.30
C THR A 124 1.09 -10.65 -0.23
N GLU A 125 0.55 -11.09 0.91
CA GLU A 125 1.30 -11.70 2.01
C GLU A 125 2.11 -12.91 1.52
N SER A 126 1.48 -13.81 0.74
CA SER A 126 2.16 -14.97 0.17
C SER A 126 3.34 -14.57 -0.73
N GLN A 127 3.20 -13.50 -1.52
CA GLN A 127 4.28 -13.04 -2.41
C GLN A 127 5.43 -12.43 -1.61
N ILE A 128 5.13 -11.53 -0.68
CA ILE A 128 6.19 -10.88 0.09
C ILE A 128 6.93 -11.90 0.97
N ASN A 129 6.26 -12.97 1.44
CA ASN A 129 6.83 -14.02 2.28
C ASN A 129 7.61 -15.08 1.47
N ASN A 130 7.54 -15.06 0.15
CA ASN A 130 8.25 -16.00 -0.69
C ASN A 130 9.71 -15.54 -0.88
N GLU A 131 10.66 -16.25 -0.27
CA GLU A 131 12.10 -15.92 -0.37
C GLU A 131 12.65 -16.06 -1.80
N ASP A 132 12.02 -16.84 -2.67
CA ASP A 132 12.38 -16.93 -4.09
C ASP A 132 12.05 -15.63 -4.84
N ILE A 133 11.17 -14.79 -4.29
CA ILE A 133 10.78 -13.48 -4.84
C ILE A 133 11.40 -12.34 -4.04
N PHE A 134 11.36 -12.42 -2.71
CA PHE A 134 11.87 -11.45 -1.75
C PHE A 134 13.01 -12.09 -0.93
N PRO A 135 14.21 -12.26 -1.53
CA PRO A 135 15.32 -12.96 -0.87
C PRO A 135 15.73 -12.23 0.41
N VAL A 136 15.94 -12.92 1.53
CA VAL A 136 16.28 -12.26 2.81
C VAL A 136 17.78 -12.03 3.02
N LYS A 137 18.62 -12.73 2.25
CA LYS A 137 20.07 -12.69 2.38
C LYS A 137 20.69 -11.71 1.37
N VAL A 138 21.70 -10.96 1.81
CA VAL A 138 22.34 -9.87 1.04
C VAL A 138 23.10 -10.40 -0.19
N ASP A 139 23.56 -11.65 -0.13
CA ASP A 139 24.29 -12.37 -1.16
C ASP A 139 23.39 -13.03 -2.22
N VAL A 140 22.07 -12.99 -2.04
CA VAL A 140 21.12 -13.57 -2.99
C VAL A 140 20.51 -12.47 -3.87
N PRO A 141 20.74 -12.47 -5.19
CA PRO A 141 20.17 -11.47 -6.08
C PRO A 141 18.66 -11.65 -6.21
N PHE A 142 17.94 -10.55 -6.40
CA PHE A 142 16.51 -10.60 -6.72
C PHE A 142 16.26 -11.30 -8.07
N PRO A 143 15.21 -12.14 -8.18
CA PRO A 143 14.87 -12.79 -9.44
C PRO A 143 14.32 -11.76 -10.45
N LYS A 144 14.33 -12.13 -11.74
CA LYS A 144 13.74 -11.29 -12.82
C LYS A 144 12.26 -10.98 -12.61
N ILE A 145 11.54 -11.85 -11.89
CA ILE A 145 10.11 -11.68 -11.61
C ILE A 145 9.81 -10.72 -10.43
N PHE A 146 10.82 -10.30 -9.68
CA PHE A 146 10.66 -9.44 -8.50
C PHE A 146 9.93 -8.15 -8.85
N LEU A 147 10.50 -7.33 -9.75
CA LEU A 147 9.94 -6.03 -10.09
C LEU A 147 8.53 -6.16 -10.72
N PRO A 148 8.26 -7.08 -11.67
CA PRO A 148 6.89 -7.36 -12.13
C PRO A 148 5.92 -7.71 -11.00
N THR A 149 6.34 -8.51 -10.03
CA THR A 149 5.52 -8.86 -8.86
C THR A 149 5.24 -7.63 -7.98
N CYS A 150 6.25 -6.79 -7.71
CA CYS A 150 6.08 -5.53 -6.97
C CYS A 150 5.10 -4.59 -7.67
N LYS A 151 5.21 -4.40 -9.00
CA LYS A 151 4.25 -3.59 -9.77
C LYS A 151 2.81 -4.12 -9.63
N LYS A 152 2.63 -5.44 -9.71
CA LYS A 152 1.32 -6.08 -9.53
C LYS A 152 0.77 -5.90 -8.11
N ILE A 153 1.61 -6.05 -7.09
CA ILE A 153 1.25 -5.81 -5.68
C ILE A 153 0.80 -4.36 -5.50
N LEU A 154 1.61 -3.39 -5.90
CA LEU A 154 1.33 -1.97 -5.71
C LEU A 154 0.07 -1.55 -6.49
N THR A 155 -0.09 -2.02 -7.72
CA THR A 155 -1.32 -1.76 -8.50
C THR A 155 -2.56 -2.30 -7.79
N ARG A 156 -2.49 -3.50 -7.21
CA ARG A 156 -3.61 -4.10 -6.46
C ARG A 156 -3.87 -3.33 -5.16
N LEU A 157 -2.82 -3.01 -4.39
CA LEU A 157 -2.93 -2.23 -3.15
C LEU A 157 -3.52 -0.83 -3.38
N PHE A 158 -3.23 -0.19 -4.51
CA PHE A 158 -3.86 1.07 -4.89
C PHE A 158 -5.40 0.96 -4.94
N ARG A 159 -5.95 -0.17 -5.40
CA ARG A 159 -7.41 -0.38 -5.45
C ARG A 159 -8.06 -0.34 -4.07
N VAL A 160 -7.31 -0.72 -3.02
CA VAL A 160 -7.79 -0.60 -1.64
C VAL A 160 -7.90 0.87 -1.24
N PHE A 161 -6.94 1.73 -1.61
CA PHE A 161 -7.09 3.17 -1.42
C PHE A 161 -8.30 3.71 -2.18
N VAL A 162 -8.46 3.35 -3.45
CA VAL A 162 -9.61 3.79 -4.27
C VAL A 162 -10.92 3.45 -3.56
N HIS A 163 -11.06 2.19 -3.14
CA HIS A 163 -12.27 1.71 -2.48
C HIS A 163 -12.54 2.45 -1.16
N VAL A 164 -11.51 2.57 -0.30
CA VAL A 164 -11.62 3.23 1.00
C VAL A 164 -11.98 4.72 0.83
N TYR A 165 -11.34 5.44 -0.09
CA TYR A 165 -11.62 6.86 -0.33
C TYR A 165 -13.00 7.11 -0.92
N ILE A 166 -13.53 6.20 -1.72
CA ILE A 166 -14.81 6.43 -2.40
C ILE A 166 -15.98 5.95 -1.54
N HIS A 167 -15.86 4.81 -0.87
CA HIS A 167 -16.98 4.17 -0.18
C HIS A 167 -16.95 4.34 1.34
N HIS A 168 -15.79 4.66 1.93
CA HIS A 168 -15.61 4.67 3.39
C HIS A 168 -14.94 5.93 3.93
N PHE A 169 -14.86 7.01 3.15
CA PHE A 169 -14.17 8.23 3.58
C PHE A 169 -14.87 8.92 4.76
N GLU A 170 -16.20 8.97 4.78
CA GLU A 170 -16.96 9.50 5.93
C GLU A 170 -16.58 8.79 7.22
N ARG A 171 -16.37 7.46 7.16
CA ARG A 171 -15.93 6.69 8.32
C ARG A 171 -14.53 7.10 8.78
N LEU A 172 -13.60 7.33 7.85
CA LEU A 172 -12.26 7.80 8.19
C LEU A 172 -12.29 9.17 8.88
N VAL A 173 -13.17 10.07 8.45
CA VAL A 173 -13.39 11.38 9.08
C VAL A 173 -13.97 11.19 10.49
N LEU A 174 -15.00 10.36 10.64
CA LEU A 174 -15.66 10.12 11.93
C LEU A 174 -14.71 9.60 13.02
N ILE A 175 -13.72 8.78 12.65
CA ILE A 175 -12.73 8.25 13.59
C ILE A 175 -11.43 9.07 13.65
N GLY A 176 -11.35 10.20 12.93
CA GLY A 176 -10.16 11.05 12.87
C GLY A 176 -8.94 10.43 12.20
N ALA A 177 -9.13 9.39 11.36
CA ALA A 177 -8.04 8.69 10.66
C ALA A 177 -7.66 9.31 9.31
N GLU A 178 -8.50 10.20 8.77
CA GLU A 178 -8.31 10.95 7.52
C GLU A 178 -6.85 11.38 7.26
N ALA A 179 -6.25 12.14 8.18
CA ALA A 179 -4.91 12.70 7.99
C ALA A 179 -3.84 11.61 7.87
N HIS A 180 -3.99 10.51 8.62
CA HIS A 180 -3.10 9.36 8.55
C HIS A 180 -3.22 8.62 7.22
N VAL A 181 -4.45 8.44 6.73
CA VAL A 181 -4.70 7.83 5.41
C VAL A 181 -4.14 8.70 4.30
N ASN A 182 -4.37 10.01 4.34
CA ASN A 182 -3.84 10.99 3.38
C ASN A 182 -2.31 10.98 3.35
N MET A 183 -1.66 10.93 4.51
CA MET A 183 -0.20 10.85 4.59
C MET A 183 0.33 9.53 4.00
N CYS A 184 -0.33 8.40 4.30
CA CYS A 184 0.01 7.10 3.73
C CYS A 184 -0.16 7.08 2.21
N TYR A 185 -1.29 7.59 1.72
CA TYR A 185 -1.58 7.70 0.30
C TYR A 185 -0.57 8.60 -0.43
N LYS A 186 -0.23 9.76 0.14
CA LYS A 186 0.74 10.68 -0.45
C LYS A 186 2.12 10.05 -0.57
N HIS A 187 2.57 9.36 0.48
CA HIS A 187 3.83 8.61 0.47
C HIS A 187 3.79 7.50 -0.60
N PHE A 188 2.71 6.72 -0.62
CA PHE A 188 2.49 5.68 -1.62
C PHE A 188 2.55 6.23 -3.04
N TYR A 189 1.77 7.29 -3.32
CA TYR A 189 1.68 7.92 -4.63
C TYR A 189 3.05 8.41 -5.12
N TYR A 190 3.79 9.16 -4.30
CA TYR A 190 5.12 9.63 -4.69
C TYR A 190 6.07 8.48 -4.95
N PHE A 191 6.06 7.44 -4.11
CA PHE A 191 6.90 6.26 -4.30
C PHE A 191 6.60 5.53 -5.61
N ILE A 192 5.32 5.24 -5.90
CA ILE A 192 4.96 4.52 -7.13
C ILE A 192 5.24 5.35 -8.39
N THR A 193 5.16 6.68 -8.31
CA THR A 193 5.46 7.56 -9.46
C THR A 193 6.95 7.78 -9.67
N GLU A 194 7.76 7.81 -8.61
CA GLU A 194 9.22 7.97 -8.70
C GLU A 194 9.86 6.81 -9.48
N PHE A 195 9.34 5.60 -9.30
CA PHE A 195 9.90 4.37 -9.88
C PHE A 195 9.02 3.75 -10.99
N ASP A 196 8.02 4.47 -11.49
CA ASP A 196 7.07 4.00 -12.53
C ASP A 196 6.51 2.59 -12.24
N LEU A 197 6.04 2.39 -11.00
CA LEU A 197 5.58 1.08 -10.50
C LEU A 197 4.10 0.82 -10.80
N VAL A 198 3.33 1.88 -11.09
CA VAL A 198 1.91 1.81 -11.43
C VAL A 198 1.64 2.77 -12.58
N SER A 199 0.96 2.27 -13.62
CA SER A 199 0.66 3.08 -14.82
C SER A 199 -0.32 4.21 -14.52
N GLN A 200 -0.19 5.33 -15.23
CA GLN A 200 -1.08 6.49 -15.08
C GLN A 200 -2.56 6.16 -15.26
N LYS A 201 -2.89 5.19 -16.13
CA LYS A 201 -4.27 4.73 -16.34
C LYS A 201 -4.89 4.13 -15.08
N GLU A 202 -4.10 3.36 -14.31
CA GLU A 202 -4.60 2.78 -13.05
C GLU A 202 -4.83 3.85 -11.98
N LEU A 203 -4.20 5.03 -12.09
CA LEU A 203 -4.31 6.12 -11.10
C LEU A 203 -5.49 7.07 -11.34
N GLU A 204 -6.15 6.97 -12.50
CA GLU A 204 -7.31 7.79 -12.89
C GLU A 204 -8.42 7.87 -11.81
N PRO A 205 -8.80 6.76 -11.12
CA PRO A 205 -9.90 6.79 -10.16
C PRO A 205 -9.72 7.78 -9.00
N LEU A 206 -8.48 8.13 -8.65
CA LEU A 206 -8.17 9.09 -7.58
C LEU A 206 -7.47 10.33 -8.10
N ALA A 207 -7.48 10.63 -9.40
CA ALA A 207 -6.74 11.76 -9.96
C ALA A 207 -7.08 13.11 -9.30
N GLU A 208 -8.36 13.38 -9.05
CA GLU A 208 -8.79 14.62 -8.39
C GLU A 208 -8.34 14.66 -6.91
N MET A 209 -8.52 13.57 -6.18
CA MET A 209 -8.08 13.44 -4.78
C MET A 209 -6.55 13.58 -4.67
N THR A 210 -5.81 12.95 -5.56
CA THR A 210 -4.36 13.06 -5.70
C THR A 210 -3.96 14.51 -5.88
N SER A 211 -4.64 15.22 -6.79
CA SER A 211 -4.40 16.64 -7.02
C SER A 211 -4.55 17.43 -5.70
N LYS A 212 -5.58 17.17 -4.90
CA LYS A 212 -5.81 17.87 -3.62
C LYS A 212 -4.76 17.51 -2.56
N ILE A 213 -4.48 16.22 -2.35
CA ILE A 213 -3.55 15.73 -1.30
C ILE A 213 -2.08 16.08 -1.62
N CYS A 214 -1.72 16.01 -2.91
CA CYS A 214 -0.36 16.27 -3.37
C CYS A 214 -0.12 17.74 -3.72
N LYS A 215 -1.15 18.60 -3.66
CA LYS A 215 -0.99 20.06 -3.79
C LYS A 215 -0.28 20.65 -2.57
N GLY A 216 1.02 20.84 -2.78
CA GLY A 216 1.96 21.63 -1.98
C GLY A 216 3.32 21.79 -2.69
N SER A 217 3.37 21.52 -3.99
CA SER A 217 4.55 21.70 -4.86
C SER A 217 4.11 21.51 -6.31
N THR A 218 3.36 22.48 -6.83
CA THR A 218 3.47 22.78 -8.27
C THR A 218 4.90 23.29 -8.48
N PRO A 219 5.72 22.67 -9.33
CA PRO A 219 6.90 23.36 -9.81
C PRO A 219 6.40 24.61 -10.54
N SER A 220 6.92 25.78 -10.16
CA SER A 220 6.72 27.00 -10.95
C SER A 220 7.06 26.66 -12.39
N LYS A 221 6.09 26.82 -13.30
CA LYS A 221 6.40 26.86 -14.72
C LYS A 221 7.07 28.21 -14.98
N ARG A 222 8.25 28.13 -15.61
CA ARG A 222 9.18 29.18 -16.05
C ARG A 222 10.25 29.52 -15.02
#